data_AF-A0A139X5U2-F1
#
_entry.id   AF-A0A139X5U2-F1
#
_cell.length_a   1.000
_cell.length_b   1.000
_cell.length_c   1.000
_cell.angle_alpha   90.00
_cell.angle_beta   90.00
_cell.angle_gamma   90.00
#
_symmetry.space_group_name_H-M   'P 1'
#
loop_
_entity.id
_entity.type
_entity.pdbx_description
1 polymer ?
#
loop_
_entity_poly.entity_id
_entity_poly.type
_entity_poly.pdbx_seq_one_letter_code
_entity_poly.pdbx_strand_id
1 'polypeptide(L)'
;MTQLSIENLLKQKIGLDPSTLGSVTMKRAISQCMANCGLTDITDYLVRLQTSTQELEQLIEMVVVPETWFFRDREPFVFLSRYVMSEWFPNHRDRVMRVLSIPCSTGEEPYSIAIALTEAGLAAQSVGCTSVNWLTEVT
;
A
#
# COMPACT_ATOMS: atom_id res chain seq x y z
N MET A 1 -3.32 17.78 -20.73
CA MET A 1 -1.96 18.27 -21.09
C MET A 1 -1.09 18.44 -19.84
N THR A 2 -1.57 19.11 -18.78
CA THR A 2 -0.86 19.31 -17.51
C THR A 2 -0.46 18.03 -16.77
N GLN A 3 -1.32 17.02 -16.72
CA GLN A 3 -0.98 15.72 -16.08
C GLN A 3 0.24 15.05 -16.74
N LEU A 4 0.32 15.05 -18.09
CA LEU A 4 1.47 14.51 -18.82
C LEU A 4 2.77 15.26 -18.51
N SER A 5 2.69 16.56 -18.25
CA SER A 5 3.85 17.37 -17.88
C SER A 5 4.39 17.00 -16.49
N ILE A 6 3.51 16.69 -15.53
CA ILE A 6 3.90 16.19 -14.20
C ILE A 6 4.52 14.80 -14.33
N GLU A 7 3.92 13.91 -15.12
CA GLU A 7 4.47 12.58 -15.41
C GLU A 7 5.88 12.66 -16.02
N ASN A 8 6.10 13.55 -16.99
CA ASN A 8 7.43 13.76 -17.57
C ASN A 8 8.44 14.33 -16.56
N LEU A 9 8.00 15.23 -15.67
CA LEU A 9 8.85 15.78 -14.61
C LEU A 9 9.31 14.69 -13.64
N LEU A 10 8.39 13.81 -13.24
CA LEU A 10 8.68 12.65 -12.40
C LEU A 10 9.59 11.65 -13.09
N LYS A 11 9.38 11.39 -14.39
CA LYS A 11 10.25 10.51 -15.19
C LYS A 11 11.68 11.03 -15.26
N GLN A 12 11.87 12.34 -15.43
CA GLN A 12 13.20 12.96 -15.44
C GLN A 12 13.90 12.91 -14.08
N LYS A 13 13.14 13.00 -12.99
CA LYS A 13 13.71 13.10 -11.63
C LYS A 13 13.94 11.76 -10.96
N ILE A 14 13.00 10.82 -11.09
CA ILE A 14 13.06 9.51 -10.44
C ILE A 14 13.66 8.44 -11.38
N GLY A 15 13.63 8.66 -12.70
CA GLY A 15 14.06 7.67 -13.69
C GLY A 15 13.09 6.49 -13.85
N LEU A 16 11.97 6.49 -13.12
CA LEU A 16 10.88 5.52 -13.25
C LEU A 16 9.88 5.99 -14.30
N ASP A 17 9.37 5.06 -15.11
CA ASP A 17 8.30 5.36 -16.05
C ASP A 17 6.96 5.45 -15.29
N PRO A 18 6.26 6.60 -15.29
CA PRO A 18 4.96 6.76 -14.61
C PRO A 18 3.90 5.74 -15.04
N SER A 19 4.03 5.16 -16.24
CA SER A 19 3.12 4.13 -16.73
C SER A 19 3.20 2.82 -15.93
N THR A 20 4.30 2.52 -15.24
CA THR A 20 4.42 1.33 -14.39
C THR A 20 3.74 1.48 -13.03
N LEU A 21 3.47 2.71 -12.60
CA LEU A 21 2.85 3.03 -11.31
C LEU A 21 1.31 3.03 -11.36
N GLY A 22 0.74 2.99 -12.57
CA GLY A 22 -0.69 3.01 -12.81
C GLY A 22 -1.30 4.42 -12.73
N SER A 23 -2.15 4.76 -13.70
CA SER A 23 -2.75 6.09 -13.84
C SER A 23 -3.66 6.50 -12.67
N VAL A 24 -4.21 5.52 -11.94
CA VAL A 24 -5.04 5.74 -10.74
C VAL A 24 -4.20 6.21 -9.56
N THR A 25 -3.08 5.53 -9.29
CA THR A 25 -2.13 5.89 -8.22
C THR A 25 -1.59 7.30 -8.43
N MET A 26 -1.19 7.62 -9.66
CA MET A 26 -0.67 8.93 -10.03
C MET A 26 -1.71 10.04 -9.78
N LYS A 27 -2.95 9.85 -10.24
CA LYS A 27 -4.02 10.83 -10.01
C LYS A 27 -4.30 11.03 -8.53
N ARG A 28 -4.35 9.94 -7.76
CA ARG A 28 -4.58 10.01 -6.31
C ARG A 28 -3.45 10.77 -5.59
N ALA A 29 -2.20 10.47 -5.92
CA ALA A 29 -1.03 11.16 -5.36
C ALA A 29 -1.07 12.68 -5.67
N ILE A 30 -1.31 13.05 -6.94
CA ILE A 30 -1.43 14.44 -7.35
C ILE A 30 -2.58 15.13 -6.60
N SER A 31 -3.76 14.52 -6.54
CA SER A 31 -4.91 15.09 -5.83
C SER A 31 -4.65 15.29 -4.33
N GLN A 32 -3.94 14.35 -3.69
CA GLN A 32 -3.62 14.45 -2.27
C GLN A 32 -2.62 15.57 -2.00
N CYS A 33 -1.54 15.67 -2.77
CA CYS A 33 -0.56 16.75 -2.64
C CYS A 33 -1.19 18.13 -2.93
N MET A 34 -2.05 18.21 -3.95
CA MET A 34 -2.83 19.41 -4.24
C MET A 34 -3.69 19.84 -3.04
N ALA A 35 -4.40 18.89 -2.41
CA ALA A 35 -5.20 19.15 -1.22
C ALA A 35 -4.34 19.65 -0.04
N ASN A 36 -3.15 19.07 0.17
CA ASN A 36 -2.21 19.49 1.21
C ASN A 36 -1.69 20.92 0.99
N CYS A 37 -1.52 21.32 -0.28
CA CYS A 37 -1.17 22.68 -0.67
C CYS A 37 -2.36 23.66 -0.69
N GLY A 38 -3.59 23.19 -0.49
CA GLY A 38 -4.81 24.00 -0.65
C GLY A 38 -5.08 24.43 -2.09
N LEU A 39 -4.55 23.71 -3.08
CA LEU A 39 -4.70 24.01 -4.50
C LEU A 39 -5.81 23.17 -5.13
N THR A 40 -6.65 23.82 -5.94
CA THR A 40 -7.75 23.15 -6.67
C THR A 40 -7.46 23.00 -8.16
N ASP A 41 -6.53 23.78 -8.71
CA ASP A 41 -6.11 23.71 -10.11
C ASP A 41 -4.77 22.98 -10.26
N ILE A 42 -4.74 21.98 -11.13
CA ILE A 42 -3.55 21.20 -11.48
C ILE A 42 -2.46 22.05 -12.15
N THR A 43 -2.86 23.15 -12.79
CA THR A 43 -1.96 24.08 -13.47
C THR A 43 -1.15 24.87 -12.44
N ASP A 44 -1.81 25.37 -11.39
CA ASP A 44 -1.15 26.03 -10.27
C ASP A 44 -0.23 25.06 -9.53
N TYR A 45 -0.66 23.81 -9.38
CA TYR A 45 0.17 22.76 -8.81
C TYR A 45 1.43 22.47 -9.63
N LEU A 46 1.33 22.47 -10.97
CA LEU A 46 2.49 22.32 -11.84
C LEU A 46 3.50 23.47 -11.67
N VAL A 47 3.04 24.71 -11.53
CA VAL A 47 3.91 25.85 -11.23
C VAL A 47 4.57 25.69 -9.86
N ARG A 48 3.82 25.20 -8.87
CA ARG A 48 4.35 24.91 -7.53
C ARG A 48 5.45 23.85 -7.56
N LEU A 49 5.24 22.76 -8.30
CA LEU A 49 6.23 21.69 -8.48
C LEU A 49 7.53 22.16 -9.13
N GLN A 50 7.45 23.16 -10.04
CA GLN A 50 8.63 23.74 -10.68
C GLN A 50 9.40 24.73 -9.79
N THR A 51 8.73 25.31 -8.79
CA THR A 51 9.30 26.36 -7.92
C THR A 51 9.68 25.84 -6.54
N SER A 52 9.13 24.71 -6.10
CA SER A 52 9.38 24.11 -4.79
C SER A 52 9.94 22.69 -4.92
N THR A 53 11.22 22.53 -4.62
CA THR A 53 11.86 21.20 -4.55
C THR A 53 11.22 20.31 -3.50
N GLN A 54 10.82 20.89 -2.36
CA GLN A 54 10.18 20.16 -1.27
C GLN A 54 8.83 19.54 -1.71
N GLU A 55 8.02 20.29 -2.46
CA GLU A 55 6.74 19.76 -2.97
C GLU A 55 6.96 18.65 -4.00
N LEU A 56 7.99 18.80 -4.84
CA LEU A 56 8.38 17.77 -5.78
C LEU A 56 8.83 16.49 -5.06
N GLU A 57 9.63 16.60 -4.00
CA GLU A 57 10.04 15.46 -3.17
C GLU A 57 8.86 14.77 -2.49
N GLN A 58 7.90 15.53 -1.95
CA GLN A 58 6.66 15.00 -1.37
C GLN A 58 5.84 14.22 -2.40
N LEU A 59 5.69 14.75 -3.62
CA LEU A 59 4.99 14.05 -4.69
C LEU A 59 5.74 12.78 -5.10
N ILE A 60 7.07 12.83 -5.19
CA ILE A 60 7.91 11.66 -5.48
C ILE A 60 7.70 10.59 -4.41
N GLU A 61 7.75 10.97 -3.13
CA GLU A 61 7.54 10.05 -2.01
C GLU A 61 6.14 9.42 -2.06
N MET A 62 5.09 10.21 -2.29
CA MET A 62 3.71 9.71 -2.40
C MET A 62 3.52 8.75 -3.59
N VAL A 63 4.29 8.93 -4.67
CA VAL A 63 4.23 8.08 -5.86
C VAL A 63 5.09 6.83 -5.72
N VAL A 64 6.27 6.95 -5.09
CA VAL A 64 7.28 5.89 -4.99
C VAL A 64 7.04 4.98 -3.78
N VAL A 65 6.54 5.52 -2.66
CA VAL A 65 6.13 4.70 -1.52
C VAL A 65 4.79 4.09 -1.87
N PRO A 66 4.74 2.80 -2.26
CA PRO A 66 3.48 2.21 -2.64
C PRO A 66 2.67 2.07 -1.35
N GLU A 67 1.58 2.83 -1.23
CA GLU A 67 0.58 2.56 -0.19
C GLU A 67 0.31 1.05 -0.15
N THR A 68 0.25 0.47 1.03
CA THR A 68 -0.15 -0.93 1.20
C THR A 68 -1.65 -1.00 1.01
N TRP A 69 -2.08 -1.48 -0.15
CA TRP A 69 -3.48 -1.74 -0.42
C TRP A 69 -3.84 -3.11 0.14
N PHE A 70 -5.07 -3.23 0.64
CA PHE A 70 -5.63 -4.54 1.00
C PHE A 70 -5.53 -5.51 -0.18
N PHE A 71 -5.11 -6.75 0.08
CA PHE A 71 -4.99 -7.80 -0.93
C PHE A 71 -4.10 -7.44 -2.14
N ARG A 72 -2.99 -6.72 -1.93
CA ARG A 72 -2.03 -6.35 -3.00
C ARG A 72 -1.73 -7.50 -3.98
N ASP A 73 -1.46 -8.68 -3.44
CA ASP A 73 -1.37 -9.93 -4.18
C ASP A 73 -2.37 -10.95 -3.63
N ARG A 74 -3.45 -11.24 -4.36
CA ARG A 74 -4.50 -12.14 -3.89
C ARG A 74 -4.06 -13.60 -3.75
N GLU A 75 -3.14 -14.05 -4.61
CA GLU A 75 -2.72 -15.45 -4.66
C GLU A 75 -2.11 -15.97 -3.34
N PRO A 76 -1.19 -15.23 -2.67
CA PRO A 76 -0.70 -15.59 -1.34
C PRO A 76 -1.82 -15.81 -0.31
N PHE A 77 -2.83 -14.94 -0.27
CA PHE A 77 -3.95 -15.09 0.68
C PHE A 77 -4.83 -16.29 0.33
N VAL A 78 -5.08 -16.54 -0.96
CA VAL A 78 -5.83 -17.72 -1.41
C VAL A 78 -5.08 -19.01 -1.05
N PHE A 79 -3.76 -19.05 -1.28
CA PHE A 79 -2.93 -20.17 -0.90
C PHE A 79 -2.94 -20.39 0.62
N LEU A 80 -2.74 -19.31 1.39
CA LEU A 80 -2.74 -19.35 2.85
C LEU A 80 -4.07 -19.92 3.37
N SER A 81 -5.21 -19.38 2.92
CA SER A 81 -6.53 -19.87 3.33
C SER A 81 -6.73 -21.35 3.00
N ARG A 82 -6.32 -21.80 1.82
CA ARG A 82 -6.40 -23.24 1.44
C ARG A 82 -5.54 -24.11 2.34
N TYR A 83 -4.28 -23.75 2.52
CA TYR A 83 -3.33 -24.48 3.36
C TYR A 83 -3.82 -24.58 4.81
N VAL A 84 -4.31 -23.47 5.37
CA VAL A 84 -4.80 -23.44 6.74
C VAL A 84 -6.00 -24.36 6.90
N MET A 85 -6.95 -24.32 5.96
CA MET A 85 -8.15 -25.16 6.03
C MET A 85 -7.87 -26.64 5.77
N SER A 86 -6.97 -26.98 4.84
CA SER A 86 -6.73 -28.38 4.47
C SER A 86 -5.70 -29.09 5.36
N GLU A 87 -4.64 -28.40 5.78
CA GLU A 87 -3.51 -29.03 6.47
C GLU A 87 -3.46 -28.68 7.96
N TRP A 88 -3.62 -27.39 8.28
CA TRP A 88 -3.35 -26.89 9.63
C TRP A 88 -4.54 -27.09 10.57
N PHE A 89 -5.71 -26.59 10.21
CA PHE A 89 -6.92 -26.58 11.03
C PHE A 89 -7.40 -27.96 11.48
N PRO A 90 -7.36 -29.03 10.64
CA PRO A 90 -7.79 -30.36 11.06
C PRO A 90 -7.06 -30.88 12.30
N ASN A 91 -5.81 -30.48 12.49
CA ASN A 91 -4.93 -30.90 13.59
C ASN A 91 -4.90 -29.91 14.77
N HIS A 92 -5.53 -28.75 14.64
CA HIS A 92 -5.36 -27.62 15.56
C HIS A 92 -6.68 -26.90 15.89
N ARG A 93 -7.80 -27.62 15.93
CA ARG A 93 -9.15 -27.07 16.10
C ARG A 93 -9.32 -26.15 17.32
N ASP A 94 -8.61 -26.45 18.41
CA ASP A 94 -8.68 -25.69 19.67
C ASP A 94 -7.53 -24.68 19.84
N ARG A 95 -6.72 -24.46 18.80
CA ARG A 95 -5.59 -23.53 18.85
C ARG A 95 -5.85 -22.27 18.03
N VAL A 96 -5.34 -21.17 18.54
CA VAL A 96 -5.27 -19.90 17.81
C VAL A 96 -4.12 -19.98 16.81
N MET A 97 -4.43 -19.77 15.53
CA MET A 97 -3.43 -19.59 14.49
C MET A 97 -2.75 -18.24 14.69
N ARG A 98 -1.43 -18.25 14.84
CA ARG A 98 -0.63 -17.03 14.99
C ARG A 98 0.16 -16.76 13.73
N VAL A 99 -0.08 -15.60 13.12
CA VAL A 99 0.60 -15.14 11.92
C VAL A 99 1.49 -13.95 12.27
N LEU A 100 2.72 -13.98 11.79
CA LEU A 100 3.68 -12.89 11.91
C LEU A 100 3.86 -12.26 10.52
N SER A 101 3.39 -11.02 10.34
CA SER A 101 3.50 -10.26 9.07
C SER A 101 4.65 -9.26 9.19
N ILE A 102 5.69 -9.47 8.38
CA ILE A 102 6.95 -8.69 8.39
C ILE A 102 7.54 -8.66 6.97
N PRO A 103 7.98 -7.49 6.46
CA PRO A 103 7.71 -6.14 6.97
C PRO A 103 6.29 -5.71 6.61
N CYS A 104 5.46 -5.34 7.59
CA CYS A 104 4.18 -4.70 7.30
C CYS A 104 4.40 -3.18 7.19
N SER A 105 3.87 -2.52 6.17
CA SER A 105 3.89 -1.05 6.06
C SER A 105 2.88 -0.44 7.05
N THR A 106 1.69 -0.01 6.60
CA THR A 106 0.67 0.62 7.46
C THR A 106 -0.35 -0.36 8.05
N GLY A 107 -0.11 -1.67 7.91
CA GLY A 107 -0.89 -2.72 8.58
C GLY A 107 -2.01 -3.36 7.76
N GLU A 108 -2.17 -3.03 6.47
CA GLU A 108 -3.23 -3.59 5.61
C GLU A 108 -3.01 -5.07 5.29
N GLU A 109 -1.76 -5.53 5.30
CA GLU A 109 -1.42 -6.95 5.11
C GLU A 109 -1.95 -7.85 6.25
N PRO A 110 -1.64 -7.62 7.54
CA PRO A 110 -2.19 -8.47 8.62
C PRO A 110 -3.72 -8.43 8.67
N TYR A 111 -4.35 -7.30 8.32
CA TYR A 111 -5.81 -7.27 8.17
C TYR A 111 -6.30 -8.10 6.98
N SER A 112 -5.62 -8.04 5.83
CA SER A 112 -5.95 -8.88 4.67
C SER A 112 -5.84 -10.37 5.00
N ILE A 113 -4.85 -10.76 5.80
CA ILE A 113 -4.71 -12.14 6.30
C ILE A 113 -5.90 -12.52 7.20
N ALA A 114 -6.22 -11.68 8.19
CA ALA A 114 -7.32 -11.95 9.11
C ALA A 114 -8.67 -12.09 8.37
N ILE A 115 -8.94 -11.21 7.40
CA ILE A 115 -10.14 -11.26 6.55
C ILE A 115 -10.14 -12.56 5.74
N ALA A 116 -9.05 -12.88 5.02
CA ALA A 116 -8.97 -14.07 4.18
C ALA A 116 -9.18 -15.38 4.94
N LEU A 117 -8.64 -15.48 6.16
CA LEU A 117 -8.81 -16.67 7.01
C LEU A 117 -10.23 -16.76 7.58
N THR A 118 -10.82 -15.62 7.94
CA THR A 118 -12.20 -15.57 8.43
C THR A 118 -13.19 -15.96 7.32
N GLU A 119 -12.99 -15.45 6.10
CA GLU A 119 -13.79 -15.83 4.92
C GLU A 119 -13.64 -17.32 4.55
N ALA A 120 -12.47 -17.90 4.84
CA ALA A 120 -12.23 -19.33 4.64
C ALA A 120 -12.93 -20.24 5.67
N GLY A 121 -13.51 -19.65 6.73
CA GLY A 121 -14.28 -20.37 7.74
C GLY A 121 -13.58 -20.53 9.10
N LEU A 122 -12.43 -19.88 9.33
CA LEU A 122 -11.88 -19.77 10.69
C LEU A 122 -12.71 -18.76 11.49
N ALA A 123 -13.03 -19.10 12.74
CA ALA A 123 -13.59 -18.12 13.65
C ALA A 123 -12.55 -17.00 13.91
N ALA A 124 -12.99 -15.74 13.93
CA ALA A 124 -12.10 -14.59 14.12
C ALA A 124 -11.27 -14.68 15.41
N GLN A 125 -11.84 -15.23 16.48
CA GLN A 125 -11.16 -15.49 17.76
C GLN A 125 -10.04 -16.54 17.69
N SER A 126 -9.99 -17.32 16.61
CA SER A 126 -8.98 -18.35 16.36
C SER A 126 -7.81 -17.84 15.51
N VAL A 127 -7.77 -16.54 15.20
CA VAL A 127 -6.69 -15.91 14.40
C VAL A 127 -6.07 -14.76 15.19
N GLY A 128 -4.75 -14.81 15.39
CA GLY A 128 -3.94 -13.72 15.93
C GLY A 128 -2.90 -13.28 14.91
N CYS A 129 -2.89 -12.00 14.54
CA CYS A 129 -1.86 -11.42 13.68
C CYS A 129 -0.96 -10.47 14.48
N THR A 130 0.34 -10.72 14.47
CA THR A 130 1.36 -9.80 14.95
C THR A 130 2.05 -9.17 13.75
N SER A 131 2.24 -7.86 13.78
CA SER A 131 2.75 -7.08 12.66
C SER A 131 3.96 -6.26 13.11
N VAL A 132 5.06 -6.31 12.37
CA VAL A 132 6.30 -5.57 12.68
C VAL A 132 6.64 -4.63 11.52
N ASN A 133 6.73 -3.33 11.81
CA ASN A 133 7.13 -2.32 10.84
C ASN A 133 8.57 -1.89 11.11
N TRP A 134 9.48 -2.30 10.22
CA TRP A 134 10.91 -2.01 10.35
C TRP A 134 11.25 -0.52 10.30
N LEU A 135 10.38 0.33 9.75
CA LEU A 135 10.60 1.78 9.68
C LEU A 135 10.27 2.49 11.00
N THR A 136 9.47 1.89 11.89
CA THR A 136 9.05 2.51 13.15
C THR A 136 9.60 1.83 14.40
N GLU A 137 10.03 0.56 14.31
CA GLU A 137 10.41 -0.24 15.48
C GLU A 137 11.93 -0.44 15.67
N VAL A 138 12.77 0.14 14.81
CA VAL A 138 14.26 0.04 14.89
C VAL A 138 14.94 1.39 15.19
N THR A 139 14.21 2.33 15.80
CA THR A 139 14.79 3.58 16.33
C THR A 139 14.58 3.67 17.83
#